data_AF-A0A5M9PVU6-F1
#
_entry.id   AF-A0A5M9PVU6-F1
#
_cell.length_a   1.000
_cell.length_b   1.000
_cell.length_c   1.000
_cell.angle_alpha   90.00
_cell.angle_beta   90.00
_cell.angle_gamma   90.00
#
_symmetry.space_group_name_H-M   'P 1'
#
loop_
_entity.id
_entity.type
_entity.pdbx_description
1 polymer ?
#
loop_
_entity_poly.entity_id
_entity_poly.type
_entity_poly.pdbx_seq_one_letter_code
_entity_poly.pdbx_strand_id
1 'polypeptide(L)'
;NLIEKSNMNFVYYNQFNNPTKLSMYLAAGLPVIVSSKTYHASHVKEHGIGLVVDDLNEIDQIFSSMTAADYQKLVDNVKPWQEAISNGFFIQRALFAMLRALELGFSDDLIKEKEVE
;
A
#
# COMPACT_ATOMS: atom_id res chain seq x y z
N ASN A 1 20.75 -16.16 -5.80
CA ASN A 1 21.06 -16.25 -4.37
C ASN A 1 21.39 -14.88 -3.80
N LEU A 2 20.42 -13.96 -3.89
CA LEU A 2 20.45 -12.72 -3.12
C LEU A 2 20.22 -13.07 -1.66
N ILE A 3 21.03 -12.51 -0.77
CA ILE A 3 20.87 -12.63 0.69
C ILE A 3 20.48 -11.25 1.19
N GLU A 4 19.22 -11.11 1.61
CA GLU A 4 18.70 -9.84 2.08
C GLU A 4 19.23 -9.56 3.50
N LYS A 5 19.95 -8.44 3.66
CA LYS A 5 20.34 -7.96 4.99
C LYS A 5 19.15 -7.23 5.60
N SER A 6 18.57 -7.80 6.64
CA SER A 6 17.54 -7.13 7.45
C SER A 6 18.05 -6.87 8.87
N ASN A 7 17.63 -5.74 9.43
CA ASN A 7 17.81 -5.41 10.84
C ASN A 7 16.42 -5.45 11.50
N MET A 8 16.32 -6.03 12.70
CA MET A 8 15.08 -6.09 13.48
C MET A 8 14.39 -4.72 13.59
N ASN A 9 15.16 -3.65 13.83
CA ASN A 9 14.62 -2.29 13.93
C ASN A 9 13.99 -1.81 12.63
N PHE A 10 14.57 -2.18 11.48
CA PHE A 10 14.05 -1.81 10.17
C PHE A 10 12.77 -2.58 9.84
N VAL A 11 12.71 -3.86 10.21
CA VAL A 11 11.50 -4.68 10.04
C VAL A 11 10.36 -4.14 10.89
N TYR A 12 10.62 -3.84 12.17
CA TYR A 12 9.62 -3.28 13.07
C TYR A 12 9.10 -1.93 12.57
N TYR A 13 9.98 -1.02 12.14
CA TYR A 13 9.56 0.29 11.61
C TYR A 13 8.64 0.18 10.39
N ASN A 14 8.88 -0.77 9.48
CA ASN A 14 8.05 -0.95 8.29
C ASN A 14 6.62 -1.42 8.61
N GLN A 15 6.36 -1.93 9.82
CA GLN A 15 5.01 -2.30 10.27
C GLN A 15 4.14 -1.08 10.65
N PHE A 16 4.72 0.11 10.76
CA PHE A 16 4.01 1.32 11.18
C PHE A 16 4.15 2.50 10.22
N ASN A 17 5.13 2.45 9.32
CA ASN A 17 5.35 3.54 8.40
C ASN A 17 4.28 3.60 7.30
N ASN A 18 4.06 4.80 6.78
CA ASN A 18 3.35 5.02 5.52
C ASN A 18 4.36 5.61 4.51
N PRO A 19 5.04 4.76 3.72
CA PRO A 19 6.17 5.20 2.91
C PRO A 19 5.71 6.06 1.74
N THR A 20 6.33 7.23 1.58
CA THR A 20 6.05 8.13 0.45
C THR A 20 6.27 7.47 -0.91
N LYS A 21 7.19 6.50 -1.00
CA LYS A 21 7.44 5.72 -2.23
C LYS A 21 6.21 4.93 -2.69
N LEU A 22 5.44 4.35 -1.75
CA LEU A 22 4.20 3.63 -2.08
C LEU A 22 3.22 4.58 -2.78
N SER A 23 2.98 5.74 -2.16
CA SER A 23 2.09 6.76 -2.74
C SER A 23 2.59 7.26 -4.09
N MET A 24 3.91 7.46 -4.24
CA MET A 24 4.52 7.91 -5.49
C MET A 24 4.32 6.91 -6.64
N TYR A 25 4.53 5.61 -6.41
CA TYR A 25 4.32 4.59 -7.45
C TYR A 25 2.85 4.44 -7.83
N LEU A 26 1.94 4.45 -6.84
CA LEU A 26 0.51 4.39 -7.11
C LEU A 26 0.01 5.64 -7.86
N ALA A 27 0.51 6.83 -7.53
CA ALA A 27 0.22 8.07 -8.28
C ALA A 27 0.79 8.03 -9.71
N ALA A 28 1.89 7.31 -9.93
CA ALA A 28 2.43 7.05 -11.27
C ALA A 28 1.63 5.99 -12.05
N GLY A 29 0.60 5.37 -11.45
CA GLY A 29 -0.20 4.32 -12.08
C GLY A 29 0.49 2.95 -12.13
N LEU A 30 1.49 2.73 -11.26
CA LEU A 30 2.31 1.52 -11.26
C LEU A 30 1.90 0.58 -10.12
N PRO A 31 1.71 -0.73 -10.40
CA PRO A 31 1.64 -1.74 -9.35
C PRO A 31 2.93 -1.78 -8.53
N VAL A 32 2.81 -2.05 -7.24
CA VAL A 32 3.96 -2.06 -6.31
C VAL A 32 4.41 -3.47 -5.94
N ILE A 33 5.65 -3.62 -5.51
CA ILE A 33 6.15 -4.86 -4.89
C ILE A 33 6.56 -4.50 -3.47
N VAL A 34 6.03 -5.22 -2.49
CA VAL A 34 6.26 -4.99 -1.06
C VAL A 34 6.57 -6.31 -0.34
N SER A 35 7.23 -6.26 0.81
CA SER A 35 7.39 -7.43 1.70
C SER A 35 6.13 -7.64 2.54
N SER A 36 5.86 -8.86 2.99
CA SER A 36 4.79 -9.13 3.96
C SER A 36 4.97 -8.40 5.29
N LYS A 37 6.19 -7.90 5.56
CA LYS A 37 6.58 -7.19 6.78
C LYS A 37 6.14 -5.72 6.83
N THR A 38 5.59 -5.15 5.75
CA THR A 38 5.05 -3.79 5.79
C THR A 38 3.58 -3.78 6.22
N TYR A 39 3.18 -2.70 6.91
CA TYR A 39 1.78 -2.41 7.24
C TYR A 39 0.83 -2.57 6.05
N HIS A 40 1.29 -2.19 4.85
CA HIS A 40 0.45 -2.13 3.65
C HIS A 40 0.28 -3.47 2.93
N ALA A 41 0.95 -4.54 3.34
CA ALA A 41 0.97 -5.82 2.61
C ALA A 41 -0.44 -6.41 2.42
N SER A 42 -1.27 -6.34 3.46
CA SER A 42 -2.67 -6.82 3.42
C SER A 42 -3.48 -6.04 2.39
N HIS A 43 -3.41 -4.71 2.40
CA HIS A 43 -4.10 -3.84 1.45
C HIS A 43 -3.61 -4.03 0.00
N VAL A 44 -2.29 -4.18 -0.20
CA VAL A 44 -1.73 -4.43 -1.53
C VAL A 44 -2.31 -5.72 -2.12
N LYS A 45 -2.38 -6.78 -1.32
CA LYS A 45 -2.93 -8.08 -1.71
C LYS A 45 -4.46 -8.04 -1.90
N GLU A 46 -5.18 -7.46 -0.94
CA GLU A 46 -6.66 -7.40 -0.93
C GLU A 46 -7.20 -6.62 -2.14
N HIS A 47 -6.58 -5.49 -2.46
CA HIS A 47 -6.99 -4.65 -3.60
C HIS A 47 -6.33 -5.02 -4.92
N GLY A 48 -5.39 -5.98 -4.92
CA GLY A 48 -4.67 -6.41 -6.12
C GLY A 48 -3.92 -5.27 -6.82
N ILE A 49 -3.30 -4.38 -6.04
CA ILE A 49 -2.55 -3.21 -6.54
C ILE A 49 -1.04 -3.46 -6.61
N GLY A 50 -0.63 -4.71 -6.47
CA GLY A 50 0.77 -5.09 -6.41
C GLY A 50 0.99 -6.53 -5.98
N LEU A 51 2.26 -6.83 -5.68
CA LEU A 51 2.74 -8.13 -5.25
C LEU A 51 3.31 -8.05 -3.82
N VAL A 52 3.13 -9.12 -3.06
CA VAL A 52 3.76 -9.30 -1.75
C VAL A 52 4.81 -10.40 -1.88
N VAL A 53 6.09 -10.05 -1.70
CA VAL A 53 7.24 -10.93 -1.93
C VAL A 53 8.23 -10.77 -0.77
N ASP A 54 8.61 -11.88 -0.13
CA ASP A 54 9.57 -11.88 0.98
C ASP A 54 10.96 -12.37 0.60
N ASP A 55 11.09 -13.07 -0.53
CA ASP A 55 12.38 -13.47 -1.10
C ASP A 55 12.50 -12.90 -2.52
N LEU A 56 13.45 -11.99 -2.71
CA LEU A 56 13.73 -11.39 -4.02
C LEU A 56 14.15 -12.42 -5.07
N ASN A 57 14.62 -13.61 -4.67
CA ASN A 57 14.92 -14.69 -5.61
C ASN A 57 13.65 -15.29 -6.26
N GLU A 58 12.45 -15.01 -5.75
CA GLU A 58 11.16 -15.47 -6.32
C GLU A 58 10.69 -14.60 -7.50
N ILE A 59 11.27 -13.41 -7.68
CA ILE A 59 10.83 -12.41 -8.66
C ILE A 59 10.83 -12.99 -10.08
N ASP A 60 11.92 -13.66 -10.48
CA ASP A 60 12.05 -14.22 -11.84
C ASP A 60 10.97 -15.28 -12.11
N GLN A 61 10.65 -16.12 -11.12
CA GLN A 61 9.60 -17.12 -11.23
C GLN A 61 8.21 -16.47 -11.33
N ILE A 62 7.93 -15.44 -10.55
CA ILE A 62 6.67 -14.71 -10.61
C ILE A 62 6.49 -14.07 -11.99
N PHE A 63 7.50 -13.36 -12.50
CA PHE A 63 7.40 -12.71 -13.80
C PHE A 63 7.34 -13.67 -14.98
N SER A 64 8.02 -14.83 -14.91
CA SER A 64 7.92 -15.86 -15.96
C SER A 64 6.55 -16.52 -16.05
N SER A 65 5.78 -16.56 -14.96
CA SER A 65 4.41 -17.10 -14.92
C SER A 65 3.32 -16.04 -15.12
N MET A 66 3.67 -14.76 -15.08
CA MET A 66 2.74 -13.65 -15.24
C MET A 66 2.43 -13.41 -16.72
N THR A 67 1.15 -13.42 -17.08
CA THR A 67 0.71 -13.01 -18.41
C THR A 67 0.55 -11.50 -18.51
N ALA A 68 0.51 -10.96 -19.73
CA ALA A 68 0.19 -9.56 -19.95
C ALA A 68 -1.20 -9.18 -19.41
N ALA A 69 -2.16 -10.11 -19.44
CA ALA A 69 -3.49 -9.90 -18.88
C ALA A 69 -3.47 -9.80 -17.35
N ASP A 70 -2.66 -10.61 -16.68
CA ASP A 70 -2.48 -10.54 -15.23
C ASP A 70 -1.87 -9.20 -14.82
N TYR A 71 -0.85 -8.73 -15.52
CA TYR A 71 -0.25 -7.42 -15.27
C TYR A 71 -1.25 -6.29 -15.53
N GLN A 72 -1.99 -6.36 -16.64
CA GLN A 72 -3.00 -5.34 -16.95
C GLN A 72 -4.07 -5.25 -15.87
N LYS A 73 -4.47 -6.39 -15.27
CA LYS A 73 -5.39 -6.42 -14.13
C LYS A 73 -4.83 -5.66 -12.92
N LEU A 74 -3.54 -5.82 -12.61
CA LEU A 74 -2.88 -5.05 -11.54
C LEU A 74 -2.94 -3.54 -11.84
N VAL A 75 -2.62 -3.14 -13.08
CA VAL A 75 -2.65 -1.74 -13.50
C VAL A 75 -4.07 -1.16 -13.40
N ASP A 76 -5.08 -1.92 -13.85
CA ASP A 76 -6.48 -1.48 -13.78
C ASP A 76 -6.94 -1.31 -12.32
N ASN A 77 -6.52 -2.20 -11.42
CA ASN A 77 -6.80 -2.07 -9.99
C ASN A 77 -6.11 -0.85 -9.35
N VAL A 78 -4.99 -0.38 -9.89
CA VAL A 78 -4.27 0.81 -9.40
C VAL A 78 -4.99 2.11 -9.79
N LYS A 79 -5.75 2.16 -10.90
CA LYS A 79 -6.37 3.40 -11.40
C LYS A 79 -7.17 4.20 -10.35
N PRO A 80 -8.05 3.58 -9.53
CA PRO A 80 -8.77 4.34 -8.50
C PRO A 80 -7.84 4.94 -7.44
N TRP A 81 -6.75 4.26 -7.10
CA TRP A 81 -5.73 4.75 -6.16
C TRP A 81 -4.92 5.88 -6.76
N GLN A 82 -4.55 5.74 -8.03
CA GLN A 82 -3.87 6.78 -8.79
C GLN A 82 -4.66 8.09 -8.76
N GLU A 83 -5.96 8.04 -9.07
CA GLU A 83 -6.85 9.20 -9.05
C GLU A 83 -6.98 9.78 -7.64
N ALA A 84 -7.21 8.93 -6.62
CA ALA A 84 -7.35 9.38 -5.24
C ALA A 84 -6.07 10.08 -4.73
N ILE A 85 -4.90 9.48 -4.96
CA ILE A 85 -3.62 10.03 -4.49
C ILE A 85 -3.27 11.32 -5.23
N SER A 86 -3.40 11.33 -6.57
CA SER A 86 -3.02 12.48 -7.40
C SER A 86 -3.90 13.70 -7.17
N ASN A 87 -5.16 13.50 -6.77
CA ASN A 87 -6.07 14.59 -6.41
C ASN A 87 -6.01 14.98 -4.92
N GLY A 88 -5.11 14.40 -4.13
CA GLY A 88 -4.96 14.72 -2.71
C GLY A 88 -6.11 14.24 -1.81
N PHE A 89 -6.85 13.21 -2.23
CA PHE A 89 -8.02 12.69 -1.51
C PHE A 89 -7.72 12.39 -0.03
N PHE A 90 -6.64 11.68 0.25
CA PHE A 90 -6.31 11.23 1.61
C PHE A 90 -5.95 12.40 2.54
N ILE A 91 -5.20 13.39 2.05
CA ILE A 91 -4.85 14.56 2.86
C ILE A 91 -6.07 15.45 3.09
N GLN A 92 -6.91 15.65 2.07
CA GLN A 92 -8.16 16.40 2.22
C GLN A 92 -9.07 15.74 3.27
N ARG A 93 -9.25 14.42 3.19
CA ARG A 93 -10.05 13.67 4.16
C ARG A 93 -9.50 13.78 5.59
N ALA A 94 -8.19 13.69 5.77
CA ALA A 94 -7.54 13.87 7.07
C ALA A 94 -7.76 15.28 7.64
N LEU A 95 -7.60 16.32 6.80
CA LEU A 95 -7.82 17.71 7.20
C LEU A 95 -9.28 17.99 7.57
N PHE A 96 -10.24 17.45 6.80
CA PHE A 96 -11.65 17.61 7.12
C PHE A 96 -12.03 16.92 8.43
N ALA A 97 -11.53 15.71 8.69
CA ALA A 97 -11.76 15.03 9.96
C ALA A 97 -11.17 15.81 11.14
N MET A 98 -9.95 16.34 10.99
CA MET A 98 -9.32 17.20 11.99
C MET A 98 -10.17 18.44 12.28
N LEU A 99 -10.63 19.15 11.24
CA LEU A 99 -11.47 20.34 11.41
C LEU A 99 -12.80 20.01 12.09
N ARG A 100 -13.44 18.90 11.72
CA ARG A 100 -14.70 18.46 12.34
C ARG A 100 -14.52 18.09 13.82
N ALA A 101 -13.40 17.46 14.17
CA ALA A 101 -13.07 17.15 15.55
C ALA A 101 -12.81 18.40 16.38
N LEU A 102 -12.01 19.35 15.86
CA LEU A 102 -11.60 20.53 16.61
C LEU A 102 -12.70 21.60 16.69
N GLU A 103 -13.42 21.85 15.59
CA GLU A 103 -14.38 22.98 15.51
C GLU A 103 -15.82 22.57 15.83
N LEU A 104 -16.19 21.31 15.56
CA LEU A 104 -17.57 20.84 15.67
C LEU A 104 -17.76 19.75 16.74
N GLY A 105 -16.67 19.26 17.34
CA GLY A 105 -16.71 18.21 18.37
C GLY A 105 -17.15 16.83 17.86
N PHE A 106 -17.09 16.57 16.55
CA PHE A 106 -17.39 15.25 16.00
C PHE A 106 -16.18 14.31 16.09
N SER A 107 -16.41 13.05 16.42
CA SER A 107 -15.38 11.99 16.29
C SER A 107 -15.58 11.28 14.95
N ASP A 108 -14.70 11.54 13.98
CA ASP A 108 -14.69 10.82 12.72
C ASP A 108 -13.62 9.71 12.76
N ASP A 109 -14.03 8.45 12.93
CA ASP A 109 -13.11 7.31 12.79
C ASP A 109 -12.82 7.08 11.31
N LEU A 110 -11.66 7.59 10.86
CA LEU A 110 -11.21 7.44 9.48
C LEU A 110 -10.83 6.00 9.13
N ILE A 111 -10.54 5.20 10.15
CA ILE A 111 -10.18 3.78 10.06
C ILE A 111 -11.16 3.06 10.98
N LYS A 112 -11.97 2.15 10.43
CA LYS A 112 -12.69 1.19 11.27
C LYS A 112 -11.65 0.17 11.73
N GLU A 113 -11.50 -0.02 13.04
CA GLU A 113 -10.72 -1.14 13.55
C GLU A 113 -11.29 -2.42 12.94
N LYS A 114 -10.43 -3.24 12.29
CA LYS A 114 -10.81 -4.62 12.01
C LYS A 114 -10.93 -5.27 13.39
N GLU A 115 -12.14 -5.71 13.76
CA GLU A 115 -12.31 -6.61 14.91
C GLU A 115 -11.30 -7.75 14.74
N VAL A 116 -10.43 -7.91 15.73
CA VAL A 116 -9.52 -9.04 15.81
C VAL A 116 -10.39 -10.24 16.17
N GLU A 117 -10.78 -11.04 15.18
CA GLU A 117 -11.24 -12.42 15.40
C GLU A 117 -10.07 -13.31 15.85
#